data_AF-K2LDC1-F1
#
_entry.id   AF-K2LDC1-F1
#
_cell.length_a   1.000
_cell.length_b   1.000
_cell.length_c   1.000
_cell.angle_alpha   90.00
_cell.angle_beta   90.00
_cell.angle_gamma   90.00
#
_symmetry.space_group_name_H-M   'P 1'
#
loop_
_entity.id
_entity.type
_entity.pdbx_description
1 polymer ?
#
loop_
_entity_poly.entity_id
_entity_poly.type
_entity_poly.pdbx_seq_one_letter_code
_entity_poly.pdbx_strand_id
1 'polypeptide(L)'
;MRFLNQSLGFFNKGHFEPIDRNFITESYQALKPIEEIQNKYNKHDNDSFLNELRDSMVALYLDYELINIQKHGLDAKRSSSDEFLEIKQVSFQSKTWSATFNDTTLEKAKVFCDIKTTLAVGVWNNISNLLHCLWKTS
;
A
#
# COMPACT_ATOMS: atom_id res chain seq x y z
N MET A 1 15.65 -33.32 20.18
CA MET A 1 15.93 -32.44 19.01
C MET A 1 17.31 -31.84 19.21
N ARG A 2 18.25 -31.97 18.25
CA ARG A 2 19.62 -31.45 18.39
C ARG A 2 19.77 -30.28 17.42
N PHE A 3 20.00 -29.08 17.92
CA PHE A 3 20.29 -27.92 17.08
C PHE A 3 21.68 -28.09 16.47
N LEU A 4 21.79 -27.84 15.16
CA LEU A 4 23.02 -27.96 14.40
C LEU A 4 23.57 -26.55 14.14
N ASN A 5 24.85 -26.35 14.47
CA ASN A 5 25.57 -25.11 14.14
C ASN A 5 26.25 -25.29 12.78
N GLN A 6 25.52 -25.05 11.70
CA GLN A 6 25.99 -25.20 10.32
C GLN A 6 26.18 -23.84 9.67
N SER A 7 27.26 -23.67 8.89
CA SER A 7 27.45 -22.50 8.04
C SER A 7 26.76 -22.74 6.69
N LEU A 8 25.46 -22.43 6.63
CA LEU A 8 24.68 -22.48 5.39
C LEU A 8 24.99 -21.25 4.52
N GLY A 9 25.04 -21.42 3.20
CA GLY A 9 25.32 -20.32 2.26
C GLY A 9 24.35 -19.14 2.35
N PHE A 10 23.16 -19.33 2.94
CA PHE A 10 22.20 -18.26 3.21
C PHE A 10 22.75 -17.21 4.20
N PHE A 11 23.59 -17.61 5.16
CA PHE A 11 24.20 -16.68 6.13
C PHE A 11 25.20 -15.71 5.49
N ASN A 12 25.66 -16.01 4.27
CA ASN A 12 26.55 -15.14 3.50
C ASN A 12 25.78 -14.22 2.54
N LYS A 13 24.45 -14.27 2.53
CA LYS A 13 23.61 -13.35 1.76
C LYS A 13 23.34 -12.08 2.55
N GLY A 14 23.33 -10.93 1.87
CA GLY A 14 23.06 -9.63 2.46
C GLY A 14 24.33 -8.80 2.67
N HIS A 15 24.13 -7.49 2.86
CA HIS A 15 25.17 -6.55 3.25
C HIS A 15 24.79 -5.99 4.61
N PHE A 16 25.56 -6.34 5.64
CA PHE A 16 25.25 -6.00 7.03
C PHE A 16 26.14 -4.85 7.49
N GLU A 17 25.53 -3.77 7.93
CA GLU A 17 26.21 -2.58 8.45
C GLU A 17 25.88 -2.36 9.93
N PRO A 18 26.71 -1.63 10.68
CA PRO A 18 26.38 -1.19 12.03
C PRO A 18 25.05 -0.41 12.05
N ILE A 19 24.30 -0.58 13.13
CA ILE A 19 23.04 0.15 13.32
C ILE A 19 23.34 1.66 13.41
N ASP A 20 22.72 2.44 12.52
CA ASP A 20 22.71 3.89 12.61
C ASP A 20 21.73 4.35 13.70
N ARG A 21 22.29 4.83 14.82
CA ARG A 21 21.51 5.32 15.97
C ARG A 21 20.86 6.67 15.71
N ASN A 22 21.41 7.48 14.80
CA ASN A 22 20.81 8.75 14.43
C ASN A 22 19.54 8.48 13.62
N PHE A 23 19.61 7.57 12.64
CA PHE A 23 18.45 7.13 11.87
C PHE A 23 17.30 6.63 12.78
N ILE A 24 17.60 5.79 13.78
CA ILE A 24 16.59 5.33 14.75
C ILE A 24 15.97 6.49 15.51
N THR A 25 16.80 7.37 16.05
CA THR A 25 16.34 8.47 16.92
C THR A 25 15.45 9.44 16.15
N GLU A 26 15.89 9.88 14.97
CA GLU A 26 15.15 10.81 14.13
C GLU A 26 13.84 10.21 13.63
N SER A 27 13.88 8.95 13.14
CA SER A 27 12.68 8.26 12.67
C SER A 27 11.67 8.05 13.79
N TYR A 28 12.13 7.68 14.99
CA TYR A 28 11.25 7.48 16.15
C TYR A 28 10.55 8.78 16.57
N GLN A 29 11.25 9.91 16.57
CA GLN A 29 10.59 11.20 16.86
C GLN A 29 9.57 11.57 15.78
N ALA A 30 9.86 11.30 14.50
CA ALA A 30 8.94 11.53 13.40
C ALA A 30 7.68 10.65 13.44
N LEU A 31 7.73 9.49 14.12
CA LEU A 31 6.57 8.60 14.27
C LEU A 31 5.59 9.04 15.35
N LYS A 32 5.98 9.87 16.34
CA LYS A 32 5.08 10.28 17.42
C LYS A 32 3.79 10.98 16.94
N PRO A 33 3.85 11.96 16.01
CA PRO A 33 2.63 12.56 15.48
C PRO A 33 1.75 11.55 14.72
N ILE A 34 2.36 10.55 14.09
CA ILE A 34 1.61 9.48 13.40
C ILE A 34 0.89 8.60 14.41
N GLU A 35 1.52 8.25 15.53
CA GLU A 35 0.92 7.48 16.62
C GLU A 35 -0.29 8.22 17.22
N GLU A 36 -0.21 9.54 17.41
CA GLU A 36 -1.34 10.37 17.86
C GLU A 36 -2.53 10.30 16.90
N ILE A 37 -2.28 10.30 15.58
CA ILE A 37 -3.32 10.14 14.55
C ILE A 37 -3.90 8.73 14.61
N GLN A 38 -3.06 7.69 14.68
CA GLN A 38 -3.53 6.30 14.79
C GLN A 38 -4.44 6.11 16.01
N ASN A 39 -4.07 6.67 17.15
CA ASN A 39 -4.89 6.64 18.37
C ASN A 39 -6.21 7.39 18.20
N LYS A 40 -6.16 8.61 17.62
CA LYS A 40 -7.36 9.43 17.37
C LYS A 40 -8.39 8.71 16.47
N TYR A 41 -7.93 7.97 15.47
CA TYR A 41 -8.79 7.29 14.49
C TYR A 41 -8.94 5.78 14.76
N ASN A 42 -8.37 5.25 15.84
CA ASN A 42 -8.35 3.83 16.18
C ASN A 42 -7.80 2.92 15.05
N LYS A 43 -6.69 3.33 14.44
CA LYS A 43 -6.02 2.67 13.30
C LYS A 43 -4.60 2.22 13.65
N HIS A 44 -4.48 1.19 14.49
CA HIS A 44 -3.19 0.74 15.05
C HIS A 44 -2.37 -0.18 14.13
N ASP A 45 -2.98 -0.75 13.09
CA ASP A 45 -2.26 -1.57 12.11
C ASP A 45 -1.58 -0.65 11.08
N ASN A 46 -0.25 -0.65 11.06
CA ASN A 46 0.53 0.27 10.23
C ASN A 46 0.32 0.07 8.72
N ASP A 47 0.18 -1.18 8.29
CA ASP A 47 -0.04 -1.52 6.88
C ASP A 47 -1.41 -1.02 6.43
N SER A 48 -2.47 -1.36 7.17
CA SER A 48 -3.83 -0.88 6.89
C SER A 48 -3.94 0.64 6.97
N PHE A 49 -3.28 1.28 7.93
CA PHE A 49 -3.27 2.73 8.09
C PHE A 49 -2.67 3.44 6.87
N LEU A 50 -1.50 3.00 6.41
CA LEU A 50 -0.82 3.61 5.26
C LEU A 50 -1.53 3.29 3.94
N ASN A 51 -2.07 2.07 3.80
CA ASN A 51 -2.82 1.68 2.60
C ASN A 51 -4.10 2.52 2.49
N GLU A 52 -4.91 2.61 3.54
CA GLU A 52 -6.14 3.42 3.53
C GLU A 52 -5.85 4.90 3.27
N LEU A 53 -4.79 5.47 3.86
CA LEU A 53 -4.38 6.85 3.61
C LEU A 53 -4.08 7.07 2.11
N ARG A 54 -3.24 6.22 1.52
CA ARG A 54 -2.81 6.39 0.13
C ARG A 54 -3.92 6.09 -0.86
N ASP A 55 -4.73 5.08 -0.59
CA ASP A 55 -5.89 4.75 -1.41
C ASP A 55 -6.92 5.88 -1.35
N SER A 56 -7.14 6.48 -0.17
CA SER A 56 -7.97 7.67 -0.03
C SER A 56 -7.45 8.86 -0.84
N MET A 57 -6.14 9.10 -0.86
CA MET A 57 -5.54 10.17 -1.67
C MET A 57 -5.75 9.95 -3.17
N VAL A 58 -5.57 8.72 -3.66
CA VAL A 58 -5.80 8.38 -5.07
C VAL A 58 -7.29 8.45 -5.43
N ALA A 59 -8.16 7.93 -4.56
CA ALA A 59 -9.60 7.98 -4.72
C ALA A 59 -10.09 9.44 -4.83
N LEU A 60 -9.66 10.30 -3.90
CA LEU A 60 -9.98 11.73 -3.92
C LEU A 60 -9.47 12.41 -5.20
N TYR A 61 -8.26 12.07 -5.67
CA TYR A 61 -7.72 12.61 -6.92
C TYR A 61 -8.55 12.22 -8.15
N LEU A 62 -9.24 11.07 -8.12
CA LEU A 62 -10.07 10.55 -9.21
C LEU A 62 -11.58 10.77 -8.98
N ASP A 63 -11.94 11.62 -8.01
CA ASP A 63 -13.32 11.94 -7.61
C ASP A 63 -14.14 10.73 -7.10
N TYR A 64 -13.52 9.76 -6.42
CA TYR A 64 -14.22 8.69 -5.70
C TYR A 64 -14.39 9.07 -4.22
N GLU A 65 -15.63 9.06 -3.72
CA GLU A 65 -15.94 9.61 -2.39
C GLU A 65 -16.01 8.57 -1.26
N LEU A 66 -16.09 7.27 -1.58
CA LEU A 66 -16.22 6.20 -0.61
C LEU A 66 -14.99 5.30 -0.63
N ILE A 67 -14.35 5.12 0.53
CA ILE A 67 -13.20 4.20 0.70
C ILE A 67 -13.64 2.90 1.38
N ASN A 68 -13.07 1.79 0.97
CA ASN A 68 -13.23 0.51 1.65
C ASN A 68 -12.26 0.40 2.83
N ILE A 69 -12.82 0.31 4.04
CA ILE A 69 -12.06 0.17 5.29
C ILE A 69 -11.86 -1.30 5.71
N GLN A 70 -12.27 -2.25 4.88
CA GLN A 70 -12.12 -3.69 5.12
C GLN A 70 -10.99 -4.28 4.27
N LYS A 71 -10.40 -5.40 4.72
CA LYS A 71 -9.29 -6.08 4.04
C LYS A 71 -9.64 -6.71 2.68
N HIS A 72 -10.93 -6.84 2.36
CA HIS A 72 -11.39 -7.53 1.16
C HIS A 72 -12.33 -6.62 0.36
N GLY A 73 -12.27 -6.74 -0.97
CA GLY A 73 -13.08 -5.95 -1.90
C GLY A 73 -12.22 -5.12 -2.86
N LEU A 74 -12.87 -4.12 -3.45
CA LEU A 74 -12.24 -3.04 -4.21
C LEU A 74 -11.99 -1.86 -3.26
N ASP A 75 -11.05 -0.99 -3.62
CA ASP A 75 -10.48 -0.01 -2.69
C ASP A 75 -11.38 1.22 -2.52
N ALA A 76 -12.08 1.67 -3.57
CA ALA A 76 -13.00 2.80 -3.50
C ALA A 76 -14.25 2.65 -4.38
N LYS A 77 -15.26 3.49 -4.14
CA LYS A 77 -16.51 3.56 -4.91
C LYS A 77 -17.01 5.01 -5.04
N ARG A 78 -17.64 5.34 -6.17
CA ARG A 78 -18.42 6.58 -6.28
C ARG A 78 -19.68 6.50 -5.43
N SER A 79 -20.07 7.63 -4.84
CA SER A 79 -21.28 7.72 -4.02
C SER A 79 -22.56 7.67 -4.85
N SER A 80 -22.54 8.25 -6.06
CA SER A 80 -23.71 8.44 -6.92
C SER A 80 -23.85 7.41 -8.04
N SER A 81 -22.84 6.57 -8.28
CA SER A 81 -22.87 5.53 -9.32
C SER A 81 -22.35 4.19 -8.79
N ASP A 82 -22.60 3.13 -9.56
CA ASP A 82 -22.07 1.80 -9.24
C ASP A 82 -20.69 1.58 -9.89
N GLU A 83 -19.85 2.61 -9.84
CA GLU A 83 -18.45 2.57 -10.28
C GLU A 83 -17.54 2.33 -9.09
N PHE A 84 -16.63 1.38 -9.27
CA PHE A 84 -15.66 0.96 -8.27
C PHE A 84 -14.24 1.19 -8.79
N LEU A 85 -13.31 1.32 -7.85
CA LEU A 85 -11.91 1.57 -8.10
C LEU A 85 -11.06 0.54 -7.37
N GLU A 86 -10.20 -0.15 -8.09
CA GLU A 86 -9.04 -0.81 -7.51
C GLU A 86 -7.83 0.10 -7.70
N ILE A 87 -7.04 0.24 -6.65
CA ILE A 87 -5.84 1.05 -6.57
C ILE A 87 -4.65 0.11 -6.39
N LYS A 88 -3.62 0.33 -7.19
CA LYS A 88 -2.29 -0.24 -7.00
C LYS A 88 -1.30 0.87 -6.76
N GLN A 89 -0.30 0.61 -5.93
CA GLN A 89 0.68 1.60 -5.55
C GLN A 89 2.06 1.15 -6.00
N VAL A 90 2.83 2.06 -6.60
CA VAL A 90 4.20 1.80 -7.03
C VAL A 90 5.14 2.90 -6.56
N SER A 91 6.40 2.54 -6.32
CA SER A 91 7.45 3.50 -6.00
C SER A 91 8.10 4.00 -7.29
N PHE A 92 8.26 5.31 -7.43
CA PHE A 92 9.03 5.89 -8.53
C PHE A 92 10.49 5.42 -8.53
N GLN A 93 11.04 5.08 -7.35
CA GLN A 93 12.42 4.68 -7.18
C GLN A 93 12.69 3.21 -7.52
N SER A 94 11.67 2.33 -7.54
CA SER A 94 11.87 0.89 -7.76
C SER A 94 12.32 0.56 -9.18
N LYS A 95 12.20 1.49 -10.14
CA LYS A 95 12.49 1.31 -11.58
C LYS A 95 11.72 0.16 -12.24
N THR A 96 10.82 -0.50 -11.50
CA THR A 96 9.93 -1.56 -11.97
C THR A 96 8.50 -1.20 -11.60
N TRP A 97 7.62 -1.38 -12.58
CA TRP A 97 6.19 -1.16 -12.45
C TRP A 97 5.52 -2.52 -12.37
N SER A 98 5.53 -3.12 -11.19
CA SER A 98 4.86 -4.40 -10.93
C SER A 98 3.75 -4.19 -9.93
N ALA A 99 2.53 -4.57 -10.31
CA ALA A 99 1.42 -4.70 -9.39
C ALA A 99 1.23 -6.19 -9.09
N THR A 100 1.35 -6.58 -7.82
CA THR A 100 1.00 -7.94 -7.40
C THR A 100 -0.46 -7.93 -6.94
N PHE A 101 -1.30 -8.72 -7.61
CA PHE A 101 -2.66 -8.97 -7.15
C PHE A 101 -2.63 -10.17 -6.22
N ASN A 102 -2.24 -9.92 -4.97
CA ASN A 102 -2.35 -10.91 -3.90
C ASN A 102 -3.83 -11.32 -3.76
N ASP A 103 -4.08 -12.59 -3.45
CA ASP A 103 -5.43 -13.12 -3.20
C ASP A 103 -6.41 -13.03 -4.39
N THR A 104 -5.90 -13.12 -5.62
CA THR A 104 -6.75 -13.15 -6.82
C THR A 104 -7.55 -14.45 -6.90
N THR A 105 -8.85 -14.36 -6.64
CA THR A 105 -9.82 -15.41 -6.91
C THR A 105 -10.37 -15.28 -8.33
N LEU A 106 -11.01 -16.34 -8.85
CA LEU A 106 -11.74 -16.27 -10.12
C LEU A 106 -12.85 -15.21 -10.08
N GLU A 107 -13.46 -14.99 -8.92
CA GLU A 107 -14.45 -13.94 -8.69
C GLU A 107 -13.83 -12.56 -8.86
N LYS A 108 -12.71 -12.27 -8.19
CA LYS A 108 -12.00 -10.99 -8.32
C LYS A 108 -11.52 -10.75 -9.75
N ALA A 109 -11.06 -11.79 -10.45
CA ALA A 109 -10.71 -11.71 -11.87
C ALA A 109 -11.90 -11.31 -12.76
N LYS A 110 -13.10 -11.84 -12.49
CA LYS A 110 -14.33 -11.44 -13.22
C LYS A 110 -14.71 -10.00 -12.94
N VAL A 111 -14.55 -9.53 -11.70
CA VAL A 111 -14.81 -8.13 -11.32
C VAL A 111 -13.91 -7.16 -12.11
N PHE A 112 -12.64 -7.50 -12.34
CA PHE A 112 -11.74 -6.69 -13.17
C PHE A 112 -12.11 -6.63 -14.66
N CYS A 113 -12.92 -7.58 -15.14
CA CYS A 113 -13.45 -7.57 -16.50
C CYS A 113 -14.76 -6.79 -16.62
N ASP A 114 -15.36 -6.34 -15.50
CA ASP A 114 -16.62 -5.62 -15.50
C ASP A 114 -16.40 -4.11 -15.81
N ILE A 115 -17.31 -3.53 -16.60
CA ILE A 115 -17.26 -2.11 -16.98
C ILE A 115 -17.37 -1.17 -15.78
N LYS A 116 -17.94 -1.64 -14.66
CA LYS A 116 -18.04 -0.91 -13.41
C LYS A 116 -16.72 -0.75 -12.66
N THR A 117 -15.68 -1.51 -13.04
CA THR A 117 -14.40 -1.49 -12.33
C THR A 117 -13.38 -0.66 -13.11
N THR A 118 -12.82 0.35 -12.46
CA THR A 118 -11.65 1.08 -12.92
C THR A 118 -10.42 0.60 -12.15
N LEU A 119 -9.29 0.45 -12.85
CA LEU A 119 -8.00 0.18 -12.23
C LEU A 119 -7.13 1.44 -12.30
N ALA A 120 -6.63 1.90 -11.16
CA ALA A 120 -5.70 2.99 -11.04
C ALA A 120 -4.36 2.54 -10.42
N VAL A 121 -3.30 3.22 -10.82
CA VAL A 121 -1.95 3.06 -10.29
C VAL A 121 -1.47 4.41 -9.76
N GLY A 122 -1.32 4.53 -8.44
CA GLY A 122 -0.70 5.69 -7.79
C GLY A 122 0.82 5.56 -7.76
N VAL A 123 1.52 6.56 -8.28
CA VAL A 123 2.99 6.58 -8.38
C VAL A 123 3.58 7.52 -7.32
N TRP A 124 4.38 6.98 -6.40
CA TRP A 124 4.83 7.70 -5.21
C TRP A 124 6.35 7.91 -5.22
N ASN A 125 6.83 9.11 -4.86
CA ASN A 125 8.27 9.36 -4.68
C ASN A 125 8.77 9.00 -3.27
N ASN A 126 7.89 9.11 -2.27
CA ASN A 126 8.16 8.81 -0.87
C ASN A 126 6.84 8.49 -0.15
N ILE A 127 6.82 8.53 1.19
CA ILE A 127 5.67 8.08 1.97
C ILE A 127 4.36 8.82 1.63
N SER A 128 4.43 10.13 1.36
CA SER A 128 3.25 11.01 1.19
C SER A 128 3.18 11.76 -0.14
N ASN A 129 4.22 11.72 -0.97
CA ASN A 129 4.27 12.46 -2.23
C ASN A 129 3.75 11.61 -3.42
N LEU A 130 2.46 11.78 -3.74
CA LEU A 130 1.84 11.25 -4.95
C LEU A 130 2.25 12.11 -6.15
N LEU A 131 2.99 11.53 -7.11
CA LEU A 131 3.45 12.24 -8.30
C LEU A 131 2.36 12.33 -9.38
N HIS A 132 1.72 11.21 -9.66
CA HIS A 132 0.61 11.12 -10.61
C HIS A 132 -0.14 9.79 -10.45
N CYS A 133 -1.35 9.74 -11.00
CA CYS A 133 -2.14 8.53 -11.16
C CYS A 133 -2.20 8.14 -12.63
N LEU A 134 -2.02 6.87 -12.94
CA LEU A 134 -2.38 6.28 -14.24
C LEU A 134 -3.65 5.47 -14.03
N TRP A 135 -4.66 5.63 -14.88
CA TRP A 135 -5.88 4.84 -14.79
C TRP A 135 -6.35 4.40 -16.15
N LYS A 136 -7.03 3.26 -16.18
CA LYS A 136 -7.72 2.76 -17.36
C LYS A 136 -9.20 2.77 -17.09
N THR A 137 -9.94 3.56 -17.87
CA THR A 137 -11.39 3.42 -17.98
C THR A 137 -11.70 2.25 -18.91
N SER A 138 -12.67 1.43 -18.53
CA SER A 138 -13.21 0.33 -19.34
C SER A 138 -13.91 0.84 -20.59
#